data_AF-A0AAU0F7B0-F1
#
_entry.id   AF-A0AAU0F7B0-F1
#
_cell.length_a   1.000
_cell.length_b   1.000
_cell.length_c   1.000
_cell.angle_alpha   90.00
_cell.angle_beta   90.00
_cell.angle_gamma   90.00
#
_symmetry.space_group_name_H-M   'P 1'
#
loop_
_entity.id
_entity.type
_entity.pdbx_description
1 polymer ?
#
loop_
_entity_poly.entity_id
_entity_poly.type
_entity_poly.pdbx_seq_one_letter_code
_entity_poly.pdbx_strand_id
1 'polypeptide(L)'
;MKKTLNFYWNILKKTTQHWNDSSAMKDSASLAYYAIFSIPGLLIIVIWLAGYFFGEEAVKGEINRQIGYAMGEDTAKSIEGIIKSSLIDKEGWFMKIVGVFSMVFGATTIFFQLQKISECPYGCRARS
;
A
#
# COMPACT_ATOMS: atom_id res chain seq x y z
N MET A 1 -8.01 38.02 -27.05
CA MET A 1 -7.06 37.38 -26.10
C MET A 1 -7.54 37.37 -24.64
N LYS A 2 -8.17 38.42 -24.09
CA LYS A 2 -8.66 38.40 -22.67
C LYS A 2 -9.79 37.38 -22.40
N LYS A 3 -10.67 37.13 -23.38
CA LYS A 3 -11.79 36.17 -23.23
C LYS A 3 -11.34 34.71 -23.09
N THR A 4 -10.30 34.30 -23.82
CA THR A 4 -9.77 32.93 -23.75
C THR A 4 -9.07 32.68 -22.41
N LEU A 5 -8.33 33.65 -21.88
CA LEU A 5 -7.68 33.55 -20.58
C LEU A 5 -8.69 33.39 -19.43
N ASN A 6 -9.76 34.18 -19.45
CA ASN A 6 -10.85 34.06 -18.47
C ASN A 6 -11.59 32.72 -18.59
N PHE A 7 -11.69 32.14 -19.79
CA PHE A 7 -12.29 30.83 -19.99
C PHE A 7 -11.45 29.72 -19.35
N TYR A 8 -10.15 29.65 -19.64
CA TYR A 8 -9.24 28.67 -19.01
C TYR A 8 -9.16 28.85 -17.49
N TRP A 9 -9.15 30.09 -16.99
CA TRP A 9 -9.20 30.37 -15.55
C TRP A 9 -10.50 29.88 -14.90
N ASN A 10 -11.64 30.05 -15.58
CA ASN A 10 -12.92 29.60 -15.06
C ASN A 10 -13.04 28.07 -15.08
N ILE A 11 -12.46 27.40 -16.09
CA ILE A 11 -12.36 25.93 -16.13
C ILE A 11 -11.48 25.44 -14.97
N LEU A 12 -10.27 25.98 -14.80
CA LEU A 12 -9.38 25.61 -13.68
C LEU A 12 -10.07 25.81 -12.32
N LYS A 13 -10.70 26.96 -12.11
CA LYS A 13 -11.40 27.26 -10.85
C LYS A 13 -12.55 26.27 -10.59
N LYS A 14 -13.35 25.95 -11.61
CA LYS A 14 -14.43 24.96 -11.51
C LYS A 14 -13.91 23.56 -11.26
N THR A 15 -12.84 23.14 -11.95
CA THR A 15 -12.21 21.84 -11.74
C THR A 15 -11.65 21.72 -10.34
N THR A 16 -10.97 22.75 -9.82
CA THR A 16 -10.46 22.72 -8.43
C THR A 16 -11.57 22.72 -7.39
N GLN A 17 -12.67 23.47 -7.61
CA GLN A 17 -13.82 23.43 -6.71
C GLN A 17 -14.48 22.04 -6.72
N HIS A 18 -14.71 21.44 -7.89
CA HIS A 18 -15.25 20.09 -7.98
C HIS A 18 -14.29 19.02 -7.45
N TRP A 19 -12.98 19.19 -7.63
CA TRP A 19 -11.98 18.30 -7.05
C TRP A 19 -12.05 18.37 -5.52
N ASN A 20 -12.07 19.57 -4.95
CA ASN A 20 -12.10 19.76 -3.50
C ASN A 20 -13.43 19.30 -2.87
N ASP A 21 -14.54 19.42 -3.59
CA ASP A 21 -15.84 18.86 -3.19
C ASP A 21 -15.92 17.35 -3.40
N SER A 22 -15.08 16.77 -4.27
CA SER A 22 -15.02 15.33 -4.47
C SER A 22 -14.29 14.64 -3.32
N SER A 23 -14.82 13.50 -2.88
CA SER A 23 -14.14 12.65 -1.90
C SER A 23 -12.85 12.05 -2.44
N ALA A 24 -12.55 12.18 -3.74
CA ALA A 24 -11.41 11.56 -4.41
C ALA A 24 -10.07 11.85 -3.73
N MET A 25 -9.87 13.05 -3.16
CA MET A 25 -8.66 13.36 -2.38
C MET A 25 -8.60 12.59 -1.06
N LYS A 26 -9.73 12.50 -0.33
CA LYS A 26 -9.81 11.72 0.91
C LYS A 26 -9.68 10.23 0.64
N ASP A 27 -10.26 9.75 -0.45
CA ASP A 27 -10.20 8.35 -0.87
C ASP A 27 -8.80 7.97 -1.37
N SER A 28 -8.10 8.88 -2.05
CA SER A 28 -6.69 8.68 -2.43
C SER A 28 -5.76 8.73 -1.22
N ALA A 29 -6.03 9.61 -0.25
CA ALA A 29 -5.25 9.71 0.98
C ALA A 29 -5.41 8.46 1.86
N SER A 30 -6.62 7.91 1.97
CA SER A 30 -6.84 6.66 2.70
C SER A 30 -6.16 5.48 2.00
N LEU A 31 -6.18 5.41 0.67
CA LEU A 31 -5.46 4.38 -0.09
C LEU A 31 -3.94 4.45 0.14
N ALA A 32 -3.35 5.65 0.11
CA ALA A 32 -1.93 5.84 0.40
C ALA A 32 -1.59 5.45 1.85
N TYR A 33 -2.46 5.77 2.81
CA TYR A 33 -2.31 5.35 4.20
C TYR A 33 -2.32 3.81 4.29
N TYR A 34 -3.31 3.14 3.71
CA TYR A 34 -3.34 1.68 3.69
C TYR A 34 -2.10 1.08 3.03
N ALA A 35 -1.61 1.64 1.92
CA ALA A 35 -0.39 1.18 1.27
C ALA A 35 0.82 1.28 2.21
N ILE A 36 1.09 2.46 2.78
CA ILE A 36 2.25 2.70 3.67
C ILE A 36 2.21 1.77 4.89
N PHE A 37 1.05 1.64 5.53
CA PHE A 37 0.90 0.79 6.72
C PHE A 37 0.86 -0.70 6.40
N SER A 38 0.55 -1.10 5.15
CA SER A 38 0.57 -2.50 4.71
C SER A 38 1.96 -3.00 4.28
N ILE A 39 2.86 -2.12 3.84
CA ILE A 39 4.19 -2.49 3.33
C ILE A 39 4.97 -3.37 4.31
N PRO A 40 5.11 -3.02 5.61
CA PRO A 40 5.87 -3.85 6.54
C PRO A 40 5.31 -5.27 6.67
N GLY A 41 3.98 -5.41 6.78
CA GLY A 41 3.33 -6.71 6.91
C GLY A 41 3.46 -7.57 5.66
N LEU A 42 3.30 -6.96 4.47
CA LEU A 42 3.52 -7.65 3.20
C LEU A 42 4.97 -8.13 3.07
N LEU A 43 5.93 -7.28 3.45
CA LEU A 43 7.35 -7.56 3.33
C LEU A 43 7.77 -8.76 4.18
N ILE A 44 7.27 -8.85 5.42
CA ILE A 44 7.49 -10.00 6.32
C ILE A 44 7.05 -11.31 5.66
N ILE A 45 5.88 -11.31 5.01
CA ILE A 45 5.33 -12.52 4.38
C ILE A 45 6.14 -12.93 3.15
N VAL A 46 6.52 -11.95 2.31
CA VAL A 46 7.36 -12.20 1.15
C VAL A 46 8.72 -12.78 1.56
N ILE A 47 9.33 -12.23 2.61
CA ILE A 47 10.60 -12.74 3.15
C ILE A 47 10.45 -14.14 3.70
N TRP A 48 9.35 -14.42 4.41
CA TRP A 48 9.08 -15.76 4.95
C TRP A 48 8.92 -16.81 3.83
N LEU A 49 8.14 -16.50 2.79
CA LEU A 49 7.97 -17.36 1.61
C LEU A 49 9.29 -17.52 0.86
N ALA A 50 10.00 -16.43 0.60
CA ALA A 50 11.28 -16.47 -0.11
C ALA A 50 12.33 -17.23 0.71
N GLY A 51 12.35 -17.08 2.04
CA GLY A 51 13.27 -17.79 2.93
C GLY A 51 12.98 -19.29 2.96
N TYR A 52 11.72 -19.70 2.82
CA TYR A 52 11.32 -21.09 2.69
C TYR A 52 11.82 -21.73 1.38
N PHE A 53 11.76 -21.02 0.26
CA PHE A 53 12.18 -21.56 -1.06
C PHE A 53 13.67 -21.37 -1.38
N PHE A 54 14.29 -20.27 -0.95
CA PHE A 54 15.65 -19.85 -1.34
C PHE A 54 16.65 -19.82 -0.18
N GLY A 55 16.21 -20.00 1.07
CA GLY A 55 17.04 -19.88 2.28
C GLY A 55 17.17 -18.44 2.78
N GLU A 56 17.23 -18.25 4.10
CA GLU A 56 17.23 -16.91 4.73
C GLU A 56 18.36 -15.98 4.25
N GLU A 57 19.56 -16.53 4.02
CA GLU A 57 20.73 -15.74 3.65
C GLU A 57 20.62 -15.16 2.23
N ALA A 58 20.02 -15.91 1.30
CA ALA A 58 19.82 -15.46 -0.08
C ALA A 58 18.84 -14.28 -0.15
N VAL A 59 17.80 -14.30 0.70
CA VAL A 59 16.75 -13.27 0.72
C VAL A 59 17.26 -11.96 1.31
N LYS A 60 18.05 -12.01 2.39
CA LYS A 60 18.65 -10.80 3.01
C LYS A 60 19.57 -10.06 2.03
N GLY A 61 20.47 -10.79 1.37
CA GLY A 61 21.44 -10.19 0.46
C GLY A 61 20.78 -9.53 -0.75
N GLU A 62 19.79 -10.21 -1.34
CA GLU A 62 19.14 -9.73 -2.56
C GLU A 62 18.18 -8.56 -2.30
N ILE A 63 17.41 -8.59 -1.19
CA ILE A 63 16.52 -7.48 -0.83
C ILE A 63 17.32 -6.21 -0.55
N ASN A 64 18.41 -6.31 0.22
CA ASN A 64 19.23 -5.13 0.54
C ASN A 64 19.85 -4.53 -0.73
N ARG A 65 20.25 -5.38 -1.67
CA ARG A 65 20.79 -4.97 -2.98
C ARG A 65 19.74 -4.27 -3.85
N GLN A 66 18.54 -4.85 -3.98
CA GLN A 66 17.49 -4.28 -4.83
C GLN A 66 16.90 -2.99 -4.25
N ILE A 67 16.62 -2.98 -2.94
CA ILE A 67 16.08 -1.79 -2.27
C ILE A 67 17.13 -0.68 -2.19
N GLY A 68 18.39 -1.02 -1.93
CA GLY A 68 19.49 -0.06 -1.96
C GLY A 68 19.66 0.59 -3.34
N TYR A 69 19.55 -0.19 -4.42
CA TYR A 69 19.64 0.34 -5.79
C TYR A 69 18.43 1.20 -6.17
N ALA A 70 17.22 0.82 -5.76
CA ALA A 70 15.99 1.50 -6.17
C ALA A 70 15.62 2.72 -5.29
N MET A 71 15.91 2.66 -3.98
CA MET A 71 15.39 3.60 -2.98
C MET A 71 16.48 4.22 -2.08
N GLY A 72 17.75 3.87 -2.31
CA GLY A 72 18.89 4.36 -1.54
C GLY A 72 19.16 3.59 -0.26
N GLU A 73 20.36 3.81 0.29
CA GLU A 73 20.92 3.02 1.40
C GLU A 73 20.14 3.21 2.72
N ASP A 74 19.59 4.39 2.97
CA ASP A 74 18.83 4.70 4.19
C ASP A 74 17.52 3.92 4.27
N THR A 75 16.83 3.80 3.14
CA THR A 75 15.60 3.01 3.02
C THR A 75 15.92 1.52 3.16
N ALA A 76 17.01 1.07 2.55
CA ALA A 76 17.48 -0.31 2.64
C ALA A 76 17.80 -0.72 4.09
N LYS A 77 18.52 0.12 4.85
CA LYS A 77 18.79 -0.08 6.28
C LYS A 77 17.53 -0.16 7.14
N SER A 78 16.55 0.70 6.87
CA SER A 78 15.28 0.70 7.58
C SER A 78 14.53 -0.62 7.37
N ILE A 79 14.54 -1.11 6.13
CA ILE A 79 13.92 -2.39 5.78
C ILE A 79 14.70 -3.55 6.39
N GLU A 80 16.03 -3.57 6.31
CA GLU A 80 16.88 -4.60 6.92
C GLU A 80 16.60 -4.77 8.44
N GLY A 81 16.30 -3.68 9.15
CA GLY A 81 15.85 -3.72 10.55
C GLY A 81 14.56 -4.51 10.75
N ILE A 82 13.56 -4.28 9.89
CA ILE A 82 12.28 -5.02 9.89
C ILE A 82 12.55 -6.52 9.61
N ILE A 83 13.42 -6.82 8.64
CA ILE A 83 13.79 -8.20 8.30
C ILE A 83 14.44 -8.89 9.50
N LYS A 84 15.43 -8.27 10.14
CA LYS A 84 16.12 -8.86 11.30
C LYS A 84 15.16 -9.15 12.44
N SER A 85 14.21 -8.25 12.74
CA SER A 85 13.18 -8.51 13.75
C SER A 85 12.29 -9.69 13.40
N SER A 86 11.89 -9.83 12.13
CA SER A 86 11.01 -10.93 11.70
C SER A 86 11.65 -12.31 11.69
N LEU A 87 12.99 -12.38 11.62
CA LEU A 87 13.73 -13.65 11.59
C LEU A 87 14.23 -14.08 12.97
N ILE A 88 14.20 -13.17 13.95
CA ILE A 88 14.58 -13.48 15.33
C ILE A 88 13.49 -14.29 16.05
N ASP A 89 12.28 -14.38 15.51
CA ASP A 89 11.21 -15.15 16.14
C ASP A 89 11.29 -16.65 15.87
N LYS A 90 11.79 -17.34 16.90
CA LYS A 90 11.53 -18.75 17.24
C LYS A 90 10.03 -19.03 17.48
N GLU A 91 9.13 -18.43 16.73
CA GLU A 91 7.71 -18.60 16.94
C GLU A 91 7.17 -19.74 16.08
N GLY A 92 6.63 -20.72 16.78
CA GLY A 92 6.19 -21.99 16.23
C GLY A 92 5.17 -21.84 15.10
N TRP A 93 5.03 -22.93 14.35
CA TRP A 93 4.02 -23.20 13.30
C TRP A 93 2.69 -22.43 13.40
N PHE A 94 2.20 -22.18 14.62
CA PHE A 94 1.02 -21.38 14.92
C PHE A 94 1.08 -19.92 14.39
N MET A 95 2.16 -19.18 14.61
CA MET A 95 2.28 -17.78 14.13
C MET A 95 2.28 -17.69 12.59
N LYS A 96 2.85 -18.70 11.92
CA LYS A 96 2.83 -18.82 10.46
C LYS A 96 1.41 -18.98 9.92
N ILE A 97 0.59 -19.82 10.56
CA ILE A 97 -0.82 -19.99 10.19
C ILE A 97 -1.59 -18.69 10.39
N VAL A 98 -1.40 -18.01 11.52
CA VAL A 98 -2.07 -16.74 11.81
C VAL A 98 -1.68 -15.65 10.80
N GLY A 99 -0.40 -15.58 10.40
CA GLY A 99 0.07 -14.65 9.37
C GLY A 99 -0.58 -14.88 8.01
N VAL A 100 -0.64 -16.14 7.55
CA VAL A 100 -1.31 -16.51 6.30
C VAL A 100 -2.80 -16.17 6.37
N PHE A 101 -3.46 -16.48 7.48
CA PHE A 101 -4.90 -16.22 7.63
C PHE A 101 -5.22 -14.73 7.63
N SER A 102 -4.43 -13.93 8.35
CA SER A 102 -4.54 -12.46 8.38
C SER A 102 -4.34 -11.84 6.98
N MET A 103 -3.38 -12.37 6.21
CA MET A 103 -3.12 -11.90 4.84
C MET A 103 -4.28 -12.18 3.90
N VAL A 104 -4.81 -13.42 3.89
CA VAL A 104 -5.96 -13.77 3.06
C VAL A 104 -7.15 -12.87 3.40
N PHE A 105 -7.39 -12.66 4.69
CA PHE A 105 -8.46 -11.79 5.17
C PHE A 105 -8.26 -10.32 4.73
N GLY A 106 -7.05 -9.80 4.85
CA GLY A 106 -6.69 -8.45 4.38
C GLY A 106 -6.86 -8.29 2.88
N ALA A 107 -6.37 -9.23 2.07
CA ALA A 107 -6.48 -9.22 0.62
C ALA A 107 -7.94 -9.29 0.16
N THR A 108 -8.75 -10.16 0.75
CA THR A 108 -10.19 -10.26 0.48
C THR A 108 -10.91 -8.94 0.83
N THR A 109 -10.56 -8.29 1.94
CA THR A 109 -11.15 -7.00 2.35
C THR A 109 -10.83 -5.89 1.35
N ILE A 110 -9.60 -5.83 0.83
CA ILE A 110 -9.20 -4.87 -0.21
C ILE A 110 -9.95 -5.15 -1.51
N PHE A 111 -10.09 -6.42 -1.90
CA PHE A 111 -10.82 -6.80 -3.11
C PHE A 111 -12.30 -6.40 -3.05
N PHE A 112 -12.93 -6.55 -1.87
CA PHE A 112 -14.29 -6.05 -1.64
C PHE A 112 -14.37 -4.52 -1.73
N GLN A 113 -13.38 -3.79 -1.24
CA GLN A 113 -13.32 -2.33 -1.41
C GLN A 113 -13.19 -1.94 -2.89
N LEU A 114 -12.37 -2.66 -3.67
CA LEU A 114 -12.22 -2.41 -5.10
C LEU A 114 -13.51 -2.67 -5.89
N GLN A 115 -14.23 -3.77 -5.61
CA GLN A 115 -15.54 -4.03 -6.22
C GLN A 115 -16.54 -2.91 -5.87
N LYS A 116 -16.60 -2.50 -4.61
CA LYS A 116 -17.50 -1.44 -4.15
C LYS A 116 -17.23 -0.09 -4.84
N ILE A 117 -15.97 0.24 -5.10
CA ILE A 117 -15.58 1.45 -5.84
C ILE A 117 -16.00 1.34 -7.31
N SER A 118 -15.84 0.16 -7.92
CA SER A 118 -16.16 -0.07 -9.34
C SER A 118 -17.66 -0.03 -9.61
N GLU A 119 -18.48 -0.56 -8.70
CA GLU A 119 -19.93 -0.59 -8.83
C GLU A 119 -20.60 0.74 -8.44
N CYS A 120 -19.93 1.60 -7.66
CA CYS A 120 -20.48 2.89 -7.25
C CYS A 120 -19.50 4.07 -7.47
N PRO A 121 -19.28 4.49 -8.74
CA PRO A 121 -18.28 5.51 -9.09
C PRO A 121 -18.59 6.94 -8.58
N TYR A 122 -19.77 7.24 -8.03
CA TYR A 122 -20.17 8.58 -7.59
C TYR A 122 -20.72 8.69 -6.15
N GLY A 123 -20.37 7.74 -5.27
CA GLY A 123 -20.69 7.84 -3.84
C GLY A 123 -22.07 7.30 -3.49
N CYS A 124 -22.11 6.05 -3.05
CA CYS A 124 -23.31 5.45 -2.49
C CYS A 124 -23.57 6.03 -1.10
N ARG A 125 -24.49 7.00 -1.03
CA ARG A 125 -25.09 7.49 0.22
C ARG A 125 -25.83 6.32 0.87
N ALA A 126 -25.29 5.80 1.98
CA ALA A 126 -26.04 4.92 2.88
C ALA A 126 -27.30 5.68 3.31
N ARG A 127 -28.44 5.28 2.77
CA ARG A 127 -29.75 5.76 3.21
C ARG A 127 -30.17 4.85 4.36
N SER A 128 -30.00 5.36 5.59
CA SER A 128 -30.75 4.92 6.77
C SER A 128 -32.22 5.32 6.62
#